data_AF-A0A7Y7PLI9-F1
#
_entry.id   AF-A0A7Y7PLI9-F1
#
_cell.length_a   1.000
_cell.length_b   1.000
_cell.length_c   1.000
_cell.angle_alpha   90.00
_cell.angle_beta   90.00
_cell.angle_gamma   90.00
#
_symmetry.space_group_name_H-M   'P 1'
#
loop_
_entity.id
_entity.type
_entity.pdbx_description
1 polymer ?
#
loop_
_entity_poly.entity_id
_entity_poly.type
_entity_poly.pdbx_seq_one_letter_code
_entity_poly.pdbx_strand_id
1 'polypeptide(L)'
;MKKSEIRFSIALDDQKVPEAISWSATDAGPDIHFAKAINISLWDRDEAGTMKIDLWTKDMPVDEMKHFYVDTIGAMAESVLTATNDSFMATKMRELCRQLMGHIEEEQQKQK
;
A
#
# COMPACT_ATOMS: atom_id res chain seq x y z
N MET A 1 27.73 -11.54 0.61
CA MET A 1 26.29 -11.29 0.85
C MET A 1 25.65 -10.87 -0.47
N LYS A 2 24.48 -11.42 -0.81
CA LYS A 2 23.69 -10.91 -1.95
C LYS A 2 23.09 -9.56 -1.54
N LYS A 3 23.30 -8.54 -2.36
CA LYS A 3 22.62 -7.24 -2.21
C LYS A 3 21.47 -7.22 -3.21
N SER A 4 20.26 -6.98 -2.73
CA SER A 4 19.09 -6.71 -3.56
C SER A 4 18.69 -5.25 -3.35
N GLU A 5 18.28 -4.56 -4.40
CA GLU A 5 17.92 -3.14 -4.36
C GLU A 5 16.57 -2.94 -5.02
N ILE A 6 15.71 -2.17 -4.37
CA ILE A 6 14.43 -1.70 -4.90
C ILE A 6 14.54 -0.19 -5.05
N ARG A 7 14.28 0.33 -6.25
CA ARG A 7 14.32 1.76 -6.55
C ARG A 7 12.92 2.24 -6.84
N PHE A 8 12.47 3.26 -6.13
CA PHE A 8 11.25 4.00 -6.44
C PHE A 8 11.64 5.36 -7.03
N SER A 9 11.04 5.73 -8.16
CA SER A 9 11.20 7.04 -8.78
C SER A 9 9.84 7.73 -8.83
N ILE A 10 9.77 8.92 -8.26
CA ILE A 10 8.54 9.71 -8.15
C ILE A 10 8.76 10.99 -8.97
N ALA A 11 7.96 11.17 -10.02
CA ALA A 11 7.87 12.44 -10.73
C ALA A 11 6.78 13.29 -10.09
N LEU A 12 7.09 14.55 -9.78
CA LEU A 12 6.19 15.50 -9.14
C LEU A 12 5.88 16.66 -10.10
N ASP A 13 4.68 17.21 -10.02
CA ASP A 13 4.33 18.48 -10.68
C ASP A 13 4.89 19.70 -9.93
N ASP A 14 4.66 20.91 -10.47
CA ASP A 14 5.13 22.18 -9.88
C ASP A 14 4.57 22.43 -8.46
N GLN A 15 3.47 21.76 -8.10
CA GLN A 15 2.80 21.81 -6.81
C GLN A 15 3.21 20.65 -5.89
N LYS A 16 4.20 19.84 -6.30
CA LYS A 16 4.71 18.66 -5.59
C LYS A 16 3.70 17.51 -5.47
N VAL A 17 2.75 17.40 -6.39
CA VAL A 17 1.82 16.28 -6.48
C VAL A 17 2.42 15.19 -7.39
N PRO A 18 2.39 13.90 -7.01
CA PRO A 18 2.89 12.83 -7.87
C PRO A 18 2.12 12.72 -9.19
N GLU A 19 2.85 12.83 -10.31
CA GLU A 19 2.33 12.57 -11.66
C GLU A 19 2.59 11.14 -12.10
N ALA A 20 3.76 10.58 -11.75
CA ALA A 20 4.12 9.22 -12.08
C ALA A 20 4.94 8.59 -10.96
N ILE A 21 4.63 7.32 -10.67
CA ILE A 21 5.41 6.48 -9.77
C ILE A 21 5.91 5.29 -10.57
N SER A 22 7.22 5.07 -10.56
CA SER A 22 7.82 3.89 -11.15
C SER A 22 8.74 3.19 -10.16
N TRP A 23 8.92 1.89 -10.35
CA TRP A 23 9.81 1.09 -9.53
C TRP A 23 10.53 0.01 -10.33
N SER A 24 11.70 -0.37 -9.84
CA SER A 24 12.47 -1.52 -10.34
C SER A 24 13.14 -2.23 -9.18
N ALA A 25 13.43 -3.52 -9.36
CA ALA A 25 14.14 -4.31 -8.36
C ALA A 25 15.17 -5.22 -9.04
N THR A 26 16.35 -5.36 -8.44
CA THR A 26 17.43 -6.21 -8.98
C THR A 26 17.01 -7.66 -9.22
N ASP A 27 16.07 -8.15 -8.41
CA ASP A 27 15.56 -9.53 -8.50
C ASP A 27 14.32 -9.65 -9.40
N ALA A 28 13.70 -8.54 -9.82
CA ALA A 28 12.53 -8.52 -10.69
C ALA A 28 12.87 -8.45 -12.19
N GLY A 29 14.15 -8.27 -12.53
CA GLY A 29 14.63 -8.12 -13.91
C GLY A 29 14.97 -6.67 -14.28
N PRO A 30 15.26 -6.40 -15.57
CA PRO A 30 15.70 -5.08 -16.02
C PRO A 30 14.54 -4.08 -16.24
N ASP A 31 13.29 -4.56 -16.21
CA ASP A 31 12.14 -3.77 -16.58
C ASP A 31 11.77 -2.72 -15.52
N ILE A 32 11.25 -1.59 -15.98
CA ILE A 32 10.69 -0.55 -15.13
C ILE A 32 9.17 -0.75 -15.08
N HIS A 33 8.63 -0.85 -13.88
CA HIS A 33 7.21 -1.00 -13.64
C HIS A 33 6.60 0.33 -13.19
N PHE A 34 5.38 0.60 -13.64
CA PHE A 34 4.63 1.79 -13.23
C PHE A 34 3.53 1.42 -12.25
N ALA A 35 3.30 2.29 -11.28
CA ALA A 35 2.28 2.12 -10.27
C ALA A 35 1.48 3.42 -10.11
N LYS A 36 0.21 3.29 -9.71
CA LYS A 36 -0.62 4.44 -9.33
C LYS A 36 -0.51 4.79 -7.85
N ALA A 37 -0.07 3.87 -7.00
CA ALA A 37 0.16 4.12 -5.58
C ALA A 37 1.27 3.26 -5.01
N ILE A 38 1.90 3.75 -3.93
CA ILE A 38 2.81 3.02 -3.07
C ILE A 38 2.52 3.32 -1.59
N ASN A 39 2.56 2.28 -0.76
CA ASN A 39 2.54 2.36 0.70
C ASN A 39 3.80 1.65 1.20
N ILE A 40 4.70 2.40 1.83
CA ILE A 40 5.94 1.87 2.39
C ILE A 40 5.97 2.19 3.88
N SER A 41 6.08 1.15 4.69
CA SER A 41 6.26 1.25 6.15
C SER A 41 7.64 0.73 6.52
N LEU A 42 8.42 1.55 7.22
CA LEU A 42 9.75 1.22 7.71
C LEU A 42 9.73 1.27 9.24
N TRP A 43 10.17 0.21 9.89
CA TRP A 43 10.42 0.26 11.33
C TRP A 43 11.80 0.87 11.54
N ASP A 44 11.84 2.09 12.08
CA ASP A 44 13.09 2.81 12.27
C ASP A 44 13.92 2.14 13.39
N ARG A 45 15.25 2.14 13.20
CA ARG A 45 16.18 1.50 14.13
C ARG A 45 16.53 2.40 15.31
N ASP A 46 16.64 3.68 15.04
CA ASP A 46 17.16 4.69 15.95
C ASP A 46 16.02 5.35 16.74
N GLU A 47 14.83 5.41 16.15
CA GLU A 47 13.56 5.76 16.78
C GLU A 47 12.64 4.53 16.80
N ALA A 48 12.21 4.09 17.98
CA ALA A 48 11.27 2.97 18.10
C ALA A 48 9.87 3.37 17.58
N GLY A 49 9.71 3.33 16.26
CA GLY A 49 8.51 3.79 15.57
C GLY A 49 8.47 3.38 14.11
N THR A 50 7.30 3.59 13.49
CA THR A 50 7.08 3.32 12.06
C THR A 50 7.12 4.62 11.27
N MET A 51 8.08 4.74 10.36
CA MET A 51 8.06 5.76 9.31
C MET A 51 7.20 5.27 8.15
N LYS A 52 6.42 6.18 7.56
CA LYS A 52 5.53 5.88 6.43
C LYS A 52 5.74 6.82 5.26
N ILE A 53 5.69 6.25 4.08
CA ILE A 53 5.60 6.98 2.81
C ILE A 53 4.36 6.46 2.09
N ASP A 54 3.40 7.35 1.91
CA ASP A 54 2.11 7.09 1.27
C ASP A 54 1.97 8.04 0.08
N LEU A 55 2.00 7.50 -1.13
CA LEU A 55 1.92 8.29 -2.36
C LEU A 55 0.95 7.64 -3.33
N TRP A 56 0.22 8.48 -4.07
CA TRP A 56 -0.62 8.09 -5.18
C TRP A 56 -0.49 9.13 -6.31
N THR A 57 -0.67 8.68 -7.54
CA THR A 57 -0.69 9.55 -8.71
C THR A 57 -1.97 10.37 -8.72
N LYS A 58 -1.89 11.59 -9.27
CA LYS A 58 -3.01 12.53 -9.38
C LYS A 58 -4.25 11.97 -10.09
N ASP A 59 -4.05 11.02 -11.00
CA ASP A 59 -5.09 10.38 -11.80
C ASP A 59 -5.67 9.10 -11.17
N MET A 60 -5.22 8.70 -9.97
CA MET A 60 -5.79 7.55 -9.28
C MET A 60 -7.20 7.89 -8.77
N PRO A 61 -8.24 7.17 -9.20
CA PRO A 61 -9.60 7.38 -8.71
C PRO A 61 -9.72 7.13 -7.20
N VAL A 62 -10.57 7.90 -6.53
CA VAL A 62 -10.75 7.83 -5.06
C VAL A 62 -11.27 6.45 -4.61
N ASP A 63 -12.10 5.80 -5.42
CA ASP A 63 -12.57 4.44 -5.17
C ASP A 63 -11.42 3.42 -5.24
N GLU A 64 -10.54 3.52 -6.25
CA GLU A 64 -9.32 2.71 -6.32
C GLU A 64 -8.42 2.95 -5.10
N MET A 65 -8.29 4.18 -4.62
CA MET A 65 -7.52 4.50 -3.39
C MET A 65 -8.11 3.82 -2.15
N LYS A 66 -9.45 3.83 -2.00
CA LYS A 66 -10.13 3.15 -0.90
C LYS A 66 -9.89 1.64 -0.97
N HIS A 67 -10.01 1.03 -2.15
CA HIS A 67 -9.70 -0.38 -2.36
C HIS A 67 -8.24 -0.71 -2.02
N PHE A 68 -7.29 0.12 -2.44
CA PHE A 68 -5.87 -0.04 -2.11
C PHE A 68 -5.61 -0.14 -0.59
N TYR A 69 -6.31 0.67 0.23
CA TYR A 69 -6.20 0.56 1.68
C TYR A 69 -6.77 -0.75 2.23
N VAL A 70 -7.94 -1.18 1.74
CA VAL A 70 -8.54 -2.46 2.18
C VAL A 70 -7.61 -3.63 1.84
N ASP A 71 -7.09 -3.67 0.61
CA ASP A 71 -6.19 -4.72 0.14
C ASP A 71 -4.90 -4.73 0.98
N THR A 72 -4.35 -3.57 1.29
CA THR A 72 -3.16 -3.44 2.14
C THR A 72 -3.44 -3.98 3.55
N ILE A 73 -4.57 -3.64 4.17
CA ILE A 73 -4.93 -4.18 5.50
C ILE A 73 -5.10 -5.71 5.43
N GLY A 74 -5.70 -6.22 4.35
CA GLY A 74 -5.86 -7.66 4.13
C GLY A 74 -4.51 -8.38 4.03
N ALA A 75 -3.57 -7.82 3.28
CA ALA A 75 -2.21 -8.35 3.18
C ALA A 75 -1.45 -8.28 4.52
N MET A 76 -1.66 -7.22 5.31
CA MET A 76 -1.10 -7.12 6.66
C MET A 76 -1.70 -8.16 7.61
N ALA A 77 -2.98 -8.50 7.47
CA ALA A 77 -3.62 -9.55 8.27
C ALA A 77 -2.99 -10.93 8.02
N GLU A 78 -2.62 -11.22 6.78
CA GLU A 78 -1.86 -12.44 6.45
C GLU A 78 -0.42 -12.38 6.98
N SER A 79 0.22 -11.22 6.86
CA SER A 79 1.59 -11.01 7.33
C SER A 79 1.70 -11.19 8.86
N VAL A 80 0.78 -10.63 9.64
CA VAL A 80 0.80 -10.78 11.10
C VAL A 80 0.57 -12.23 11.51
N LEU A 81 -0.35 -12.94 10.83
CA LEU A 81 -0.60 -14.35 11.10
C LEU A 81 0.64 -15.20 10.82
N THR A 82 1.25 -15.04 9.64
CA THR A 82 2.39 -15.86 9.24
C THR A 82 3.68 -15.53 10.01
N ALA A 83 3.89 -14.26 10.37
CA ALA A 83 5.09 -13.83 11.07
C ALA A 83 5.05 -14.06 12.59
N THR A 84 3.86 -13.98 13.21
CA THR A 84 3.72 -13.99 14.67
C THR A 84 2.83 -15.12 15.20
N ASN A 85 2.09 -15.80 14.33
CA ASN A 85 1.05 -16.77 14.68
C ASN A 85 -0.10 -16.18 15.52
N ASP A 86 -0.27 -14.85 15.52
CA ASP A 86 -1.38 -14.18 16.22
C ASP A 86 -2.66 -14.22 15.38
N SER A 87 -3.49 -15.23 15.66
CA SER A 87 -4.77 -15.42 15.00
C SER A 87 -5.83 -14.39 15.41
N PHE A 88 -5.70 -13.80 16.60
CA PHE A 88 -6.63 -12.80 17.09
C PHE A 88 -6.49 -11.49 16.28
N MET A 89 -5.26 -10.99 16.14
CA MET A 89 -4.97 -9.81 15.33
C MET A 89 -5.40 -10.01 13.86
N ALA A 90 -5.02 -11.14 13.27
CA ALA A 90 -5.38 -11.46 11.89
C ALA A 90 -6.90 -11.51 11.67
N THR A 91 -7.65 -12.10 12.61
CA THR A 91 -9.11 -12.16 12.53
C THR A 91 -9.73 -10.77 12.60
N LYS A 92 -9.28 -9.93 13.53
CA LYS A 92 -9.79 -8.56 13.68
C LYS A 92 -9.52 -7.69 12.44
N MET A 93 -8.35 -7.83 11.83
CA MET A 93 -8.01 -7.13 10.60
C MET A 93 -8.88 -7.58 9.42
N ARG A 94 -9.14 -8.88 9.28
CA ARG A 94 -10.04 -9.41 8.23
C ARG A 94 -11.50 -8.97 8.44
N GLU A 95 -11.97 -8.92 9.68
CA GLU A 95 -13.29 -8.36 10.02
C GLU A 95 -13.39 -6.88 9.59
N LEU A 96 -12.35 -6.09 9.89
CA LEU A 96 -12.28 -4.69 9.47
C LEU A 96 -12.30 -4.56 7.94
N CYS A 97 -11.51 -5.35 7.20
CA CYS A 97 -11.57 -5.36 5.73
C CYS A 97 -12.99 -5.60 5.20
N ARG A 98 -13.72 -6.57 5.78
CA ARG A 98 -15.10 -6.85 5.37
C ARG A 98 -16.04 -5.66 5.62
N GLN A 99 -15.90 -4.99 6.77
CA GLN A 99 -16.70 -3.82 7.09
C GLN A 99 -16.40 -2.65 6.14
N LEU A 100 -15.13 -2.39 5.86
CA LEU A 100 -14.70 -1.33 4.94
C LEU A 100 -15.15 -1.59 3.50
N MET A 101 -15.08 -2.84 3.03
CA MET A 101 -15.60 -3.21 1.71
C MET A 101 -17.12 -2.99 1.61
N GLY A 102 -17.88 -3.43 2.61
CA GLY A 102 -19.32 -3.17 2.64
C GLY A 102 -19.64 -1.67 2.60
N HIS A 103 -18.88 -0.85 3.31
CA HIS A 103 -19.03 0.61 3.26
C HIS A 103 -18.77 1.18 1.86
N ILE A 104 -17.70 0.74 1.18
CA ILE A 104 -17.39 1.17 -0.20
C ILE A 104 -18.53 0.78 -1.15
N GLU A 105 -19.05 -0.45 -1.04
CA GLU A 105 -20.16 -0.92 -1.87
C GLU A 105 -21.46 -0.10 -1.65
N GLU A 106 -21.78 0.23 -0.40
CA GLU A 106 -22.92 1.09 -0.07
C GLU A 106 -22.77 2.51 -0.64
N GLU A 107 -21.57 3.10 -0.56
CA GLU A 107 -21.30 4.42 -1.15
C GLU A 107 -21.47 4.40 -2.68
N GLN A 108 -20.99 3.35 -3.34
CA GLN A 108 -21.14 3.18 -4.80
C GLN A 108 -22.61 3.02 -5.21
N GLN A 109 -23.43 2.34 -4.41
CA GLN A 109 -24.86 2.20 -4.68
C GLN A 109 -25.62 3.53 -4.55
N LYS A 110 -25.22 4.41 -3.63
CA LYS A 110 -25.82 5.74 -3.43
C LYS A 110 -25.44 6.75 -4.50
N GLN A 111 -24.35 6.51 -5.23
CA GLN A 111 -23.86 7.37 -6.31
C GLN A 111 -24.42 6.99 -7.69
N LYS A 112 -25.16 5.88 -7.80
CA LYS A 112 -25.91 5.46 -8.99
C LYS A 112 -27.33 5.98 -8.95
#